data_AF-A0A0G0JCE9-F1
#
_entry.id   AF-A0A0G0JCE9-F1
#
_cell.length_a   1.000
_cell.length_b   1.000
_cell.length_c   1.000
_cell.angle_alpha   90.00
_cell.angle_beta   90.00
_cell.angle_gamma   90.00
#
_symmetry.space_group_name_H-M   'P 1'
#
loop_
_entity.id
_entity.type
_entity.pdbx_description
1 polymer ?
#
loop_
_entity_poly.entity_id
_entity_poly.type
_entity_poly.pdbx_seq_one_letter_code
_entity_poly.pdbx_strand_id
1 'polypeptide(L)'
;MAQLYITKRIKQSKIFQNSLYCHRTVKTKISMDALIALIIFAFFPSFFVLVRNIFHATYIWQIKEYRVDRIISHLRFKEEESIRDHSLNLLQYGLFITSLVFFVQPANVFLVVPALTFASYWIEVFNVMQSAAAKKLIYPKKSIRNLLIVTFSFFVLVLPILIPINFVRNIYQDKIGEESQETAGIEPVTVEDFLIQENVDDNGNKTIPLVFAVLIGSSLLMIAADFASPAIVSLFAIATEPLAQIKRKRMISAAKGKIKKHKGFKVIAITGSYGKTTTKEILFELIKDNFKTVRTRENFNSPVGVAQEVIRGLSPETEVFIAEMGAYKKGEIAASTKILEPDISIVTSIGPQHISLFGSLENIVRAKYEIIENLKKGGLAIFNANNEYCVRMAADVDTDKRKTMYYVIDEQIGNPENSNASGPSGGNMLFAVNIKEVKDGFKFDLKLKNKSYPTYFKIAGIHNISNLLAAVAATSLL
;
A
#
# COMPACT_ATOMS: atom_id res chain seq x y z
N MET A 1 19.60 -81.77 -41.27
CA MET A 1 20.04 -81.74 -39.86
C MET A 1 20.34 -80.32 -39.33
N ALA A 2 21.04 -79.46 -40.07
CA ALA A 2 21.31 -78.07 -39.63
C ALA A 2 20.04 -77.18 -39.51
N GLN A 3 19.07 -77.32 -40.42
CA GLN A 3 17.79 -76.58 -40.37
C GLN A 3 16.92 -76.94 -39.15
N LEU A 4 16.95 -78.18 -38.67
CA LEU A 4 16.19 -78.62 -37.49
C LEU A 4 16.77 -78.08 -36.18
N TYR A 5 18.08 -77.80 -36.15
CA TYR A 5 18.78 -77.26 -34.98
C TYR A 5 18.54 -75.74 -34.80
N ILE A 6 18.43 -75.00 -35.92
CA ILE A 6 18.18 -73.55 -35.92
C ILE A 6 16.74 -73.24 -35.49
N THR A 7 15.75 -73.99 -35.98
CA THR A 7 14.33 -73.79 -35.62
C THR A 7 14.06 -74.08 -34.14
N LYS A 8 14.80 -75.03 -33.54
CA LYS A 8 14.67 -75.38 -32.11
C LYS A 8 15.25 -74.29 -31.19
N ARG A 9 16.34 -73.62 -31.60
CA ARG A 9 16.93 -72.48 -30.87
C ARG A 9 16.07 -71.21 -30.94
N ILE A 10 15.43 -70.93 -32.08
CA ILE A 10 14.52 -69.77 -32.24
C ILE A 10 13.24 -69.96 -31.40
N LYS A 11 12.74 -71.20 -31.27
CA LYS A 11 11.59 -71.50 -30.41
C LYS A 11 11.93 -71.39 -28.92
N GLN A 12 13.13 -71.82 -28.50
CA GLN A 12 13.60 -71.64 -27.12
C GLN A 12 13.91 -70.18 -26.77
N SER A 13 14.41 -69.35 -27.70
CA SER A 13 14.65 -67.92 -27.43
C SER A 13 13.35 -67.11 -27.32
N LYS A 14 12.30 -67.46 -28.08
CA LYS A 14 10.95 -66.85 -27.93
C LYS A 14 10.26 -67.25 -26.62
N ILE A 15 10.46 -68.48 -26.14
CA ILE A 15 9.92 -68.92 -24.84
C ILE A 15 10.68 -68.24 -23.68
N PHE A 16 11.99 -68.01 -23.83
CA PHE A 16 12.79 -67.30 -22.83
C PHE A 16 12.52 -65.78 -22.81
N GLN A 17 12.27 -65.15 -23.97
CA GLN A 17 11.82 -63.75 -24.03
C GLN A 17 10.41 -63.57 -23.46
N ASN A 18 9.46 -64.46 -23.75
CA ASN A 18 8.11 -64.38 -23.17
C ASN A 18 8.09 -64.67 -21.64
N SER A 19 9.08 -65.38 -21.11
CA SER A 19 9.23 -65.62 -19.67
C SER A 19 9.86 -64.44 -18.91
N LEU A 20 10.59 -63.55 -19.59
CA LEU A 20 11.22 -62.35 -19.00
C LEU A 20 10.35 -61.10 -19.10
N TYR A 21 9.27 -61.12 -19.90
CA TYR A 21 8.20 -60.12 -19.90
C TYR A 21 7.11 -60.39 -18.86
N CYS A 22 7.42 -61.16 -17.81
CA CYS A 22 6.58 -61.23 -16.62
C CYS A 22 7.03 -60.20 -15.57
N HIS A 23 7.35 -58.97 -16.00
CA HIS A 23 7.18 -57.85 -15.11
C HIS A 23 5.68 -57.61 -15.03
N ARG A 24 5.08 -57.98 -13.89
CA ARG A 24 3.88 -57.33 -13.38
C ARG A 24 4.17 -55.82 -13.35
N THR A 25 3.94 -55.11 -14.45
CA THR A 25 3.57 -53.71 -14.40
C THR A 25 2.24 -53.71 -13.67
N VAL A 26 2.30 -53.38 -12.38
CA VAL A 26 1.11 -52.99 -11.63
C VAL A 26 0.56 -51.79 -12.38
N LYS A 27 -0.38 -52.04 -13.31
CA LYS A 27 -1.14 -51.01 -14.02
C LYS A 27 -1.97 -50.29 -12.95
N THR A 28 -1.41 -49.27 -12.34
CA THR A 28 -2.16 -48.38 -11.46
C THR A 28 -3.11 -47.59 -12.33
N LYS A 29 -4.36 -48.06 -12.44
CA LYS A 29 -5.46 -47.30 -13.01
C LYS A 29 -5.64 -46.04 -12.16
N ILE A 30 -5.15 -44.90 -12.64
CA ILE A 30 -5.47 -43.60 -12.05
C ILE A 30 -6.91 -43.31 -12.47
N SER A 31 -7.82 -43.11 -11.53
CA SER A 31 -9.18 -42.66 -11.85
C SER A 31 -9.17 -41.19 -12.28
N MET A 32 -10.16 -40.74 -13.07
CA MET A 32 -10.25 -39.33 -13.43
C MET A 32 -10.38 -38.41 -12.23
N ASP A 33 -11.04 -38.86 -11.16
CA ASP A 33 -11.09 -38.13 -9.89
C ASP A 33 -9.69 -37.94 -9.30
N ALA A 34 -8.82 -38.93 -9.43
CA ALA A 34 -7.42 -38.82 -9.00
C ALA A 34 -6.61 -37.88 -9.91
N LEU A 35 -6.85 -37.86 -11.22
CA LEU A 35 -6.20 -36.91 -12.14
C LEU A 35 -6.64 -35.45 -11.86
N ILE A 36 -7.94 -35.24 -11.68
CA ILE A 36 -8.50 -33.93 -11.31
C ILE A 36 -7.98 -33.50 -9.94
N ALA A 37 -7.92 -34.40 -8.95
CA ALA A 37 -7.37 -34.10 -7.64
C ALA A 37 -5.88 -33.71 -7.71
N LEU A 38 -5.10 -34.38 -8.56
CA LEU A 38 -3.68 -34.07 -8.76
C LEU A 38 -3.47 -32.71 -9.43
N ILE A 39 -4.30 -32.39 -10.43
CA ILE A 39 -4.37 -31.06 -11.05
C ILE A 39 -4.71 -30.02 -9.97
N ILE A 40 -5.82 -30.18 -9.24
CA ILE A 40 -6.22 -29.25 -8.16
C ILE A 40 -5.09 -29.06 -7.13
N PHE A 41 -4.44 -30.14 -6.71
CA PHE A 41 -3.32 -30.09 -5.76
C PHE A 41 -2.13 -29.30 -6.33
N ALA A 42 -1.81 -29.46 -7.61
CA ALA A 42 -0.75 -28.69 -8.27
C ALA A 42 -1.07 -27.18 -8.38
N PHE A 43 -2.34 -26.83 -8.59
CA PHE A 43 -2.80 -25.43 -8.72
C PHE A 43 -3.16 -24.77 -7.37
N PHE A 44 -3.27 -25.55 -6.30
CA PHE A 44 -3.62 -25.04 -4.97
C PHE A 44 -2.64 -23.98 -4.44
N PRO A 45 -1.31 -24.09 -4.62
CA PRO A 45 -0.37 -23.06 -4.17
C PRO A 45 -0.56 -21.69 -4.82
N SER A 46 -0.84 -21.62 -6.13
CA SER A 46 -1.04 -20.34 -6.82
C SER A 46 -2.23 -19.56 -6.28
N PHE A 47 -3.24 -20.27 -5.78
CA PHE A 47 -4.38 -19.63 -5.14
C PHE A 47 -3.95 -18.75 -3.96
N PHE A 48 -3.11 -19.27 -3.06
CA PHE A 48 -2.66 -18.53 -1.87
C PHE A 48 -1.75 -17.37 -2.24
N VAL A 49 -0.86 -17.58 -3.19
CA VAL A 49 0.05 -16.55 -3.70
C VAL A 49 -0.75 -15.41 -4.34
N LEU A 50 -1.73 -15.73 -5.16
CA LEU A 50 -2.60 -14.75 -5.81
C LEU A 50 -3.44 -13.97 -4.79
N VAL A 51 -4.02 -14.65 -3.80
CA VAL A 51 -4.75 -13.99 -2.71
C VAL A 51 -3.84 -13.02 -1.94
N ARG A 52 -2.60 -13.43 -1.62
CA ARG A 52 -1.59 -12.55 -1.02
C ARG A 52 -1.31 -11.35 -1.91
N ASN A 53 -1.12 -11.55 -3.22
CA ASN A 53 -0.82 -10.49 -4.17
C ASN A 53 -1.97 -9.47 -4.29
N ILE A 54 -3.21 -9.94 -4.36
CA ILE A 54 -4.40 -9.08 -4.35
C ILE A 54 -4.47 -8.25 -3.07
N PHE A 55 -4.20 -8.86 -1.91
CA PHE A 55 -4.21 -8.17 -0.63
C PHE A 55 -3.12 -7.10 -0.54
N HIS A 56 -1.91 -7.45 -0.96
CA HIS A 56 -0.78 -6.53 -0.99
C HIS A 56 -1.02 -5.36 -1.94
N ALA A 57 -1.47 -5.62 -3.17
CA ALA A 57 -1.81 -4.57 -4.14
C ALA A 57 -2.94 -3.66 -3.61
N THR A 58 -3.97 -4.23 -2.99
CA THR A 58 -5.06 -3.45 -2.38
C THR A 58 -4.54 -2.58 -1.23
N TYR A 59 -3.60 -3.09 -0.42
CA TYR A 59 -2.97 -2.35 0.65
C TYR A 59 -2.09 -1.19 0.15
N ILE A 60 -1.33 -1.37 -0.93
CA ILE A 60 -0.53 -0.29 -1.55
C ILE A 60 -1.42 0.90 -1.92
N TRP A 61 -2.59 0.63 -2.53
CA TRP A 61 -3.57 1.67 -2.84
C TRP A 61 -4.09 2.42 -1.59
N GLN A 62 -4.04 1.80 -0.40
CA GLN A 62 -4.49 2.42 0.87
C GLN A 62 -3.48 3.36 1.49
N ILE A 63 -2.18 3.01 1.48
CA ILE A 63 -1.12 3.85 2.07
C ILE A 63 -1.23 5.29 1.56
N LYS A 64 -1.69 5.45 0.32
CA LYS A 64 -1.71 6.71 -0.39
C LYS A 64 -3.11 7.23 -0.75
N GLU A 65 -4.13 6.86 0.05
CA GLU A 65 -5.52 7.35 -0.09
C GLU A 65 -6.13 7.14 -1.49
N TYR A 66 -5.81 6.04 -2.17
CA TYR A 66 -6.31 5.71 -3.50
C TYR A 66 -6.04 6.76 -4.58
N ARG A 67 -4.88 7.42 -4.51
CA ARG A 67 -4.49 8.47 -5.44
C ARG A 67 -3.39 8.01 -6.39
N VAL A 68 -3.67 8.11 -7.68
CA VAL A 68 -2.76 7.72 -8.77
C VAL A 68 -1.42 8.44 -8.67
N ASP A 69 -1.43 9.76 -8.42
CA ASP A 69 -0.21 10.56 -8.36
C ASP A 69 0.76 10.11 -7.25
N ARG A 70 0.23 9.69 -6.10
CA ARG A 70 1.04 9.19 -4.99
C ARG A 70 1.59 7.78 -5.24
N ILE A 71 0.87 6.96 -6.01
CA ILE A 71 1.34 5.63 -6.42
C ILE A 71 2.46 5.75 -7.44
N ILE A 72 2.32 6.63 -8.43
CA ILE A 72 3.38 6.92 -9.42
C ILE A 72 4.66 7.37 -8.71
N SER A 73 4.55 8.27 -7.74
CA SER A 73 5.70 8.67 -6.93
C SER A 73 6.30 7.48 -6.15
N HIS A 74 5.49 6.59 -5.59
CA HIS A 74 6.03 5.44 -4.87
C HIS A 74 6.79 4.48 -5.80
N LEU A 75 6.25 4.22 -7.00
CA LEU A 75 6.88 3.36 -8.00
C LEU A 75 8.20 3.93 -8.54
N ARG A 76 8.33 5.26 -8.63
CA ARG A 76 9.57 5.92 -9.08
C ARG A 76 10.73 5.86 -8.09
N PHE A 77 10.44 5.67 -6.80
CA PHE A 77 11.41 5.81 -5.71
C PHE A 77 11.45 4.59 -4.80
N LYS A 78 11.10 3.41 -5.31
CA LYS A 78 11.10 2.19 -4.51
C LYS A 78 12.54 1.80 -4.16
N GLU A 79 12.97 2.21 -2.97
CA GLU A 79 14.13 1.68 -2.26
C GLU A 79 13.91 0.20 -1.92
N GLU A 80 14.95 -0.59 -2.19
CA GLU A 80 15.25 -1.96 -1.75
C GLU A 80 14.05 -2.83 -1.32
N GLU A 81 13.43 -3.49 -2.30
CA GLU A 81 12.81 -4.78 -2.02
C GLU A 81 13.89 -5.83 -1.77
N SER A 82 13.59 -6.77 -0.86
CA SER A 82 14.43 -7.93 -0.56
C SER A 82 14.93 -8.60 -1.84
N ILE A 83 16.25 -8.73 -2.00
CA ILE A 83 16.93 -9.38 -3.14
C ILE A 83 16.31 -10.76 -3.45
N ARG A 84 15.81 -11.45 -2.43
CA ARG A 84 15.20 -12.78 -2.55
C ARG A 84 13.87 -12.76 -3.31
N ASP A 85 12.99 -11.78 -3.06
CA ASP A 85 11.71 -11.68 -3.77
C ASP A 85 11.94 -11.32 -5.25
N HIS A 86 12.98 -10.54 -5.53
CA HIS A 86 13.38 -10.20 -6.89
C HIS A 86 13.86 -11.44 -7.67
N SER A 87 14.67 -12.31 -7.05
CA SER A 87 15.21 -13.51 -7.70
C SER A 87 14.14 -14.54 -8.09
N LEU A 88 13.09 -14.70 -7.27
CA LEU A 88 12.03 -15.67 -7.54
C LEU A 88 11.09 -15.18 -8.66
N ASN A 89 10.77 -13.88 -8.68
CA ASN A 89 9.99 -13.26 -9.75
C ASN A 89 10.73 -13.34 -11.09
N LEU A 90 12.07 -13.17 -11.10
CA LEU A 90 12.90 -13.36 -12.29
C LEU A 90 12.86 -14.81 -12.80
N LEU A 91 12.90 -15.79 -11.90
CA LEU A 91 12.75 -17.20 -12.26
C LEU A 91 11.39 -17.46 -12.92
N GLN A 92 10.30 -16.97 -12.33
CA GLN A 92 8.95 -17.11 -12.90
C GLN A 92 8.82 -16.42 -14.25
N TYR A 93 9.48 -15.26 -14.46
CA TYR A 93 9.53 -14.60 -15.76
C TYR A 93 10.24 -15.45 -16.82
N GLY A 94 11.39 -16.04 -16.46
CA GLY A 94 12.10 -16.99 -17.31
C GLY A 94 11.24 -18.20 -17.65
N LEU A 95 10.54 -18.78 -16.67
CA LEU A 95 9.62 -19.90 -16.87
C LEU A 95 8.43 -19.53 -17.76
N PHE A 96 7.88 -18.32 -17.61
CA PHE A 96 6.78 -17.83 -18.45
C PHE A 96 7.17 -17.71 -19.92
N ILE A 97 8.32 -17.08 -20.22
CA ILE A 97 8.83 -16.96 -21.59
C ILE A 97 9.11 -18.35 -22.16
N THR A 98 9.73 -19.21 -21.36
CA THR A 98 10.04 -20.59 -21.76
C THR A 98 8.76 -21.36 -22.08
N SER A 99 7.73 -21.28 -21.24
CA SER A 99 6.41 -21.87 -21.49
C SER A 99 5.76 -21.34 -22.78
N LEU A 100 5.88 -20.04 -23.08
CA LEU A 100 5.36 -19.46 -24.32
C LEU A 100 6.07 -20.00 -25.57
N VAL A 101 7.40 -20.12 -25.52
CA VAL A 101 8.20 -20.64 -26.65
C VAL A 101 7.88 -22.11 -26.91
N PHE A 102 7.82 -22.92 -25.85
CA PHE A 102 7.53 -24.36 -25.98
C PHE A 102 6.06 -24.64 -26.29
N PHE A 103 5.12 -23.75 -25.94
CA PHE A 103 3.72 -23.89 -26.39
C PHE A 103 3.59 -23.95 -27.92
N VAL A 104 4.57 -23.39 -28.66
CA VAL A 104 4.59 -23.34 -30.13
C VAL A 104 5.36 -24.52 -30.76
N GLN A 105 6.16 -25.30 -30.00
CA GLN A 105 7.01 -26.37 -30.56
C GLN A 105 7.00 -27.69 -29.76
N PRO A 106 6.59 -28.84 -30.36
CA PRO A 106 6.65 -30.18 -29.76
C PRO A 106 8.09 -30.69 -29.52
N ALA A 107 8.66 -30.48 -28.32
CA ALA A 107 9.95 -31.06 -27.90
C ALA A 107 9.91 -31.61 -26.46
N ASN A 108 10.71 -32.65 -26.17
CA ASN A 108 10.76 -33.45 -24.92
C ASN A 108 10.96 -32.68 -23.58
N VAL A 109 11.03 -31.35 -23.58
CA VAL A 109 11.25 -30.48 -22.40
C VAL A 109 9.93 -30.10 -21.68
N PHE A 110 8.79 -30.59 -22.16
CA PHE A 110 7.45 -30.14 -21.77
C PHE A 110 7.06 -30.22 -20.30
N LEU A 111 7.58 -31.21 -19.56
CA LEU A 111 7.17 -31.41 -18.16
C LEU A 111 8.02 -30.64 -17.16
N VAL A 112 9.24 -30.25 -17.54
CA VAL A 112 10.17 -29.56 -16.65
C VAL A 112 9.65 -28.16 -16.33
N VAL A 113 9.09 -27.44 -17.32
CA VAL A 113 8.67 -26.05 -17.15
C VAL A 113 7.44 -25.91 -16.22
N PRO A 114 6.35 -26.69 -16.40
CA PRO A 114 5.25 -26.69 -15.44
C PRO A 114 5.73 -27.15 -14.05
N ALA A 115 6.57 -28.20 -13.96
CA ALA A 115 7.08 -28.69 -12.68
C ALA A 115 7.88 -27.62 -11.91
N LEU A 116 8.79 -26.92 -12.58
CA LEU A 116 9.54 -25.81 -11.99
C LEU A 116 8.64 -24.64 -11.61
N THR A 117 7.61 -24.36 -12.41
CA THR A 117 6.61 -23.35 -12.10
C THR A 117 5.90 -23.71 -10.80
N PHE A 118 5.36 -24.92 -10.69
CA PHE A 118 4.70 -25.39 -9.46
C PHE A 118 5.63 -25.37 -8.25
N ALA A 119 6.88 -25.81 -8.41
CA ALA A 119 7.87 -25.75 -7.34
C ALA A 119 8.12 -24.32 -6.85
N SER A 120 8.20 -23.35 -7.77
CA SER A 120 8.35 -21.93 -7.42
C SER A 120 7.18 -21.42 -6.57
N TYR A 121 5.95 -21.80 -6.91
CA TYR A 121 4.76 -21.43 -6.16
C TYR A 121 4.71 -22.07 -4.77
N TRP A 122 5.16 -23.32 -4.63
CA TRP A 122 5.28 -23.95 -3.30
C TRP A 122 6.29 -23.24 -2.41
N ILE A 123 7.43 -22.81 -2.97
CA ILE A 123 8.41 -21.99 -2.24
C ILE A 123 7.79 -20.68 -1.77
N GLU A 124 6.97 -20.03 -2.61
CA GLU A 124 6.24 -18.84 -2.19
C GLU A 124 5.24 -19.11 -1.07
N VAL A 125 4.43 -20.16 -1.18
CA VAL A 125 3.47 -20.51 -0.12
C VAL A 125 4.18 -20.70 1.21
N PHE A 126 5.34 -21.36 1.21
CA PHE A 126 6.15 -21.50 2.42
C PHE A 126 6.59 -20.13 2.98
N ASN A 127 7.00 -19.19 2.13
CA ASN A 127 7.33 -17.82 2.55
C ASN A 127 6.10 -17.07 3.10
N VAL A 128 4.92 -17.26 2.50
CA VAL A 128 3.64 -16.71 3.01
C VAL A 128 3.35 -17.27 4.39
N MET A 129 3.48 -18.58 4.57
CA MET A 129 3.25 -19.24 5.86
C MET A 129 4.23 -18.77 6.94
N GLN A 130 5.52 -18.60 6.61
CA GLN A 130 6.49 -18.01 7.54
C GLN A 130 6.11 -16.58 7.93
N SER A 131 5.72 -15.77 6.95
CA SER A 131 5.28 -14.39 7.19
C SER A 131 4.00 -14.34 8.04
N ALA A 132 3.10 -15.30 7.86
CA ALA A 132 1.89 -15.47 8.66
C ALA A 132 2.22 -15.81 10.12
N ALA A 133 3.08 -16.81 10.33
CA ALA A 133 3.54 -17.23 11.66
C ALA A 133 4.25 -16.09 12.40
N ALA A 134 5.03 -15.27 11.68
CA ALA A 134 5.70 -14.10 12.23
C ALA A 134 4.77 -12.87 12.44
N LYS A 135 3.47 -12.97 12.12
CA LYS A 135 2.51 -11.83 12.13
C LYS A 135 2.96 -10.64 11.28
N LYS A 136 3.73 -10.90 10.22
CA LYS A 136 4.23 -9.89 9.27
C LYS A 136 3.38 -9.78 8.01
N LEU A 137 2.29 -10.54 7.91
CA LEU A 137 1.39 -10.46 6.77
C LEU A 137 0.67 -9.11 6.70
N ILE A 138 0.68 -8.54 5.51
CA ILE A 138 0.06 -7.26 5.20
C ILE A 138 -1.36 -7.51 4.73
N TYR A 139 -2.33 -6.87 5.39
CA TYR A 139 -3.75 -7.00 5.05
C TYR A 139 -4.37 -5.63 4.74
N PRO A 140 -5.29 -5.55 3.76
CA PRO A 140 -6.04 -4.33 3.52
C PRO A 140 -6.97 -4.02 4.71
N LYS A 141 -7.14 -2.73 5.03
CA LYS A 141 -8.11 -2.28 6.05
C LYS A 141 -9.50 -2.82 5.73
N LYS A 142 -10.26 -3.24 6.75
CA LYS A 142 -11.64 -3.71 6.56
C LYS A 142 -12.55 -2.55 6.11
N SER A 143 -13.07 -2.62 4.88
CA SER A 143 -14.10 -1.69 4.39
C SER A 143 -14.90 -2.34 3.25
N ILE A 144 -16.14 -1.88 3.05
CA ILE A 144 -16.99 -2.37 1.94
C ILE A 144 -16.29 -2.17 0.58
N ARG A 145 -15.63 -1.02 0.39
CA ARG A 145 -14.87 -0.75 -0.85
C ARG A 145 -13.78 -1.80 -1.07
N ASN A 146 -13.05 -2.16 -0.03
CA ASN A 146 -11.94 -3.10 -0.14
C ASN A 146 -12.43 -4.53 -0.34
N LEU A 147 -13.54 -4.88 0.30
CA LEU A 147 -14.21 -6.15 0.03
C LEU A 147 -14.59 -6.24 -1.44
N LEU A 148 -15.19 -5.20 -2.03
CA LEU A 148 -15.51 -5.18 -3.47
C LEU A 148 -14.26 -5.30 -4.34
N ILE A 149 -13.21 -4.51 -4.10
CA ILE A 149 -11.96 -4.56 -4.89
C ILE A 149 -11.35 -5.97 -4.84
N VAL A 150 -11.21 -6.54 -3.64
CA VAL A 150 -10.64 -7.88 -3.45
C VAL A 150 -11.49 -8.94 -4.12
N THR A 151 -12.81 -8.92 -3.89
CA THR A 151 -13.74 -9.91 -4.45
C THR A 151 -13.75 -9.86 -5.98
N PHE A 152 -13.89 -8.69 -6.59
CA PHE A 152 -13.90 -8.58 -8.05
C PHE A 152 -12.55 -8.93 -8.68
N SER A 153 -11.43 -8.49 -8.07
CA SER A 153 -10.10 -8.86 -8.54
C SER A 153 -9.88 -10.36 -8.47
N PHE A 154 -10.33 -11.00 -7.38
CA PHE A 154 -10.27 -12.44 -7.20
C PHE A 154 -11.07 -13.16 -8.28
N PHE A 155 -12.32 -12.77 -8.55
CA PHE A 155 -13.12 -13.40 -9.60
C PHE A 155 -12.45 -13.27 -10.98
N VAL A 156 -11.95 -12.09 -11.35
CA VAL A 156 -11.29 -11.88 -12.64
C VAL A 156 -10.00 -12.69 -12.78
N LEU A 157 -9.23 -12.85 -11.69
CA LEU A 157 -7.93 -13.51 -11.74
C LEU A 157 -8.00 -15.03 -11.52
N VAL A 158 -8.97 -15.52 -10.74
CA VAL A 158 -9.11 -16.95 -10.40
C VAL A 158 -9.97 -17.71 -11.41
N LEU A 159 -11.04 -17.09 -11.93
CA LEU A 159 -11.94 -17.80 -12.86
C LEU A 159 -11.21 -18.37 -14.09
N PRO A 160 -10.25 -17.66 -14.74
CA PRO A 160 -9.50 -18.22 -15.86
C PRO A 160 -8.68 -19.46 -15.49
N ILE A 161 -8.17 -19.54 -14.25
CA ILE A 161 -7.38 -20.68 -13.76
C ILE A 161 -8.25 -21.94 -13.64
N LEU A 162 -9.57 -21.81 -13.51
CA LEU A 162 -10.50 -22.94 -13.44
C LEU A 162 -10.91 -23.47 -14.84
N ILE A 163 -10.67 -22.70 -15.91
CA ILE A 163 -11.04 -23.09 -17.29
C ILE A 163 -10.39 -24.41 -17.70
N PRO A 164 -9.08 -24.64 -17.51
CA PRO A 164 -8.45 -25.90 -17.91
C PRO A 164 -9.02 -27.12 -17.17
N ILE A 165 -9.42 -26.96 -15.90
CA ILE A 165 -10.02 -28.04 -15.10
C ILE A 165 -11.38 -28.44 -15.69
N ASN A 166 -12.22 -27.46 -16.02
CA ASN A 166 -13.52 -27.72 -16.64
C ASN A 166 -13.37 -28.27 -18.07
N PHE A 167 -12.37 -27.81 -18.82
CA PHE A 167 -12.08 -28.29 -20.16
C PHE A 167 -11.71 -29.78 -20.17
N VAL A 168 -10.82 -30.22 -19.28
CA VAL A 168 -10.49 -31.66 -19.13
C VAL A 168 -11.73 -32.48 -18.77
N ARG A 169 -12.56 -31.96 -17.86
CA ARG A 169 -13.81 -32.62 -17.46
C ARG A 169 -14.75 -32.80 -18.65
N ASN A 170 -14.94 -31.78 -19.46
CA ASN A 170 -15.86 -31.82 -20.60
C ASN A 170 -15.40 -32.78 -21.70
N ILE A 171 -14.12 -32.74 -22.09
CA ILE A 171 -13.60 -33.65 -23.13
C ILE A 171 -13.73 -35.11 -22.69
N TYR A 172 -13.49 -35.38 -21.41
CA TYR A 172 -13.67 -36.72 -20.86
C TYR A 172 -15.14 -37.17 -20.89
N GLN A 173 -16.08 -36.27 -20.58
CA GLN A 173 -17.51 -36.57 -20.66
C GLN A 173 -17.98 -36.83 -22.09
N ASP A 174 -17.50 -36.05 -23.07
CA ASP A 174 -17.86 -36.23 -24.48
C ASP A 174 -17.37 -37.59 -25.00
N LYS A 175 -16.13 -38.00 -24.67
CA LYS A 175 -15.59 -39.31 -25.09
C LYS A 175 -16.32 -40.50 -24.48
N ILE A 176 -16.77 -40.41 -23.22
CA ILE A 176 -17.64 -41.43 -22.62
C ILE A 176 -19.01 -41.46 -23.31
N GLY A 177 -19.52 -40.29 -23.71
CA GLY A 177 -20.79 -40.17 -24.43
C GLY A 177 -20.78 -40.86 -25.80
N GLU A 178 -19.71 -40.67 -26.58
CA GLU A 178 -19.52 -41.27 -27.90
C GLU A 178 -19.34 -42.81 -27.83
N GLU A 179 -18.50 -43.33 -26.93
CA GLU A 179 -18.27 -44.78 -26.79
C GLU A 179 -19.46 -45.53 -26.16
N SER A 180 -20.35 -44.84 -25.43
CA SER A 180 -21.58 -45.46 -24.91
C SER A 180 -22.63 -45.76 -25.99
N GLN A 181 -22.50 -45.16 -27.18
CA GLN A 181 -23.36 -45.43 -28.35
C GLN A 181 -22.76 -46.48 -29.30
N GLU A 182 -21.44 -46.63 -29.34
CA GLU A 182 -20.75 -47.67 -30.11
C GLU A 182 -20.24 -48.79 -29.19
N THR A 183 -21.01 -49.88 -29.12
CA THR A 183 -20.65 -51.22 -28.63
C THR A 183 -20.62 -51.47 -27.11
N ALA A 184 -21.60 -52.29 -26.68
CA ALA A 184 -21.55 -53.03 -25.43
C ALA A 184 -20.40 -54.05 -25.46
N GLY A 185 -19.22 -53.69 -24.94
CA GLY A 185 -18.12 -54.65 -24.79
C GLY A 185 -16.70 -54.09 -24.62
N ILE A 186 -16.48 -52.78 -24.68
CA ILE A 186 -15.14 -52.20 -24.59
C ILE A 186 -14.79 -51.84 -23.13
N GLU A 187 -13.53 -52.13 -22.74
CA GLU A 187 -12.97 -51.74 -21.44
C GLU A 187 -13.09 -50.21 -21.22
N PRO A 188 -13.32 -49.73 -19.98
CA PRO A 188 -13.47 -48.29 -19.74
C PRO A 188 -12.24 -47.51 -20.21
N VAL A 189 -12.44 -46.44 -20.99
CA VAL A 189 -11.40 -45.48 -21.43
C VAL A 189 -10.43 -45.24 -20.28
N THR A 190 -9.18 -45.59 -20.48
CA THR A 190 -8.17 -45.50 -19.43
C THR A 190 -7.45 -44.16 -19.51
N VAL A 191 -7.01 -43.62 -18.37
CA VAL A 191 -6.27 -42.36 -18.32
C VAL A 191 -4.95 -42.45 -19.12
N GLU A 192 -4.43 -43.65 -19.38
CA GLU A 192 -3.28 -43.90 -20.27
C GLU A 192 -3.53 -43.44 -21.71
N ASP A 193 -4.77 -43.54 -22.22
CA ASP A 193 -5.16 -43.09 -23.56
C ASP A 193 -5.12 -41.55 -23.70
N PHE A 194 -5.23 -40.83 -22.58
CA PHE A 194 -5.08 -39.38 -22.49
C PHE A 194 -3.64 -38.92 -22.20
N LEU A 195 -2.85 -39.75 -21.51
CA LEU A 195 -1.53 -39.40 -21.00
C LEU A 195 -0.37 -39.71 -21.96
N ILE A 196 -0.51 -40.70 -22.85
CA ILE A 196 0.66 -41.34 -23.48
C ILE A 196 0.64 -41.35 -25.01
N GLN A 197 -0.50 -41.18 -25.69
CA GLN A 197 -0.47 -41.22 -27.16
C GLN A 197 0.08 -39.91 -27.75
N GLU A 198 1.30 -39.98 -28.29
CA GLU A 198 1.72 -39.09 -29.39
C GLU A 198 0.70 -39.26 -30.51
N ASN A 199 -0.25 -38.34 -30.61
CA ASN A 199 -1.17 -38.33 -31.74
C ASN A 199 -0.42 -37.76 -32.94
N VAL A 200 -0.25 -38.56 -33.98
CA VAL A 200 0.20 -38.09 -35.28
C VAL A 200 -1.05 -37.59 -35.99
N ASP A 201 -1.10 -36.31 -36.36
CA ASP A 201 -2.22 -35.79 -37.17
C ASP A 201 -2.27 -36.50 -38.54
N ASP A 202 -3.37 -36.37 -39.28
CA ASP A 202 -3.53 -36.99 -40.61
C ASP A 202 -2.43 -36.58 -41.62
N ASN A 203 -1.65 -35.55 -41.29
CA ASN A 203 -0.53 -35.02 -42.07
C ASN A 203 0.85 -35.50 -41.58
N GLY A 204 0.94 -36.35 -40.56
CA GLY A 204 2.21 -36.87 -40.04
C GLY A 204 2.86 -36.05 -38.92
N ASN A 205 2.22 -35.00 -38.41
CA ASN A 205 2.78 -34.13 -37.37
C ASN A 205 2.49 -34.66 -35.97
N LYS A 206 3.51 -34.64 -35.11
CA LYS A 206 3.37 -34.96 -33.69
C LYS A 206 2.56 -33.90 -32.96
N THR A 207 1.46 -34.28 -32.33
CA THR A 207 0.64 -33.40 -31.48
C THR A 207 0.94 -33.64 -29.99
N ILE A 208 0.77 -32.59 -29.19
CA ILE A 208 1.01 -32.61 -27.75
C ILE A 208 -0.13 -33.37 -27.07
N PRO A 209 0.14 -34.40 -26.25
CA PRO A 209 -0.89 -35.04 -25.44
C PRO A 209 -1.68 -34.02 -24.63
N LEU A 210 -3.01 -34.16 -24.63
CA LEU A 210 -3.95 -33.18 -24.09
C LEU A 210 -3.66 -32.79 -22.64
N VAL A 211 -3.21 -33.74 -21.81
CA VAL A 211 -2.83 -33.48 -20.42
C VAL A 211 -1.64 -32.50 -20.32
N PHE A 212 -0.67 -32.58 -21.22
CA PHE A 212 0.46 -31.66 -21.24
C PHE A 212 0.05 -30.26 -21.70
N ALA A 213 -0.81 -30.17 -22.73
CA ALA A 213 -1.38 -28.90 -23.17
C ALA A 213 -2.12 -28.20 -22.02
N VAL A 214 -2.89 -28.97 -21.23
CA VAL A 214 -3.59 -28.47 -20.03
C VAL A 214 -2.60 -28.00 -18.96
N LEU A 215 -1.57 -28.78 -18.64
CA LEU A 215 -0.59 -28.41 -17.61
C LEU A 215 0.19 -27.14 -17.98
N ILE A 216 0.64 -27.04 -19.23
CA ILE A 216 1.35 -25.86 -19.75
C ILE A 216 0.42 -24.66 -19.77
N GLY A 217 -0.77 -24.78 -20.36
CA GLY A 217 -1.75 -23.69 -20.42
C GLY A 217 -2.16 -23.18 -19.04
N SER A 218 -2.34 -24.08 -18.07
CA SER A 218 -2.65 -23.70 -16.70
C SER A 218 -1.47 -23.00 -16.01
N SER A 219 -0.23 -23.48 -16.22
CA SER A 219 0.97 -22.81 -15.68
C SER A 219 1.14 -21.39 -16.23
N LEU A 220 0.86 -21.19 -17.53
CA LEU A 220 0.84 -19.88 -18.17
C LEU A 220 -0.23 -18.97 -17.56
N LEU A 221 -1.45 -19.49 -17.35
CA LEU A 221 -2.54 -18.73 -16.75
C LEU A 221 -2.25 -18.31 -15.30
N MET A 222 -1.59 -19.15 -14.51
CA MET A 222 -1.17 -18.80 -13.14
C MET A 222 -0.21 -17.61 -13.14
N ILE A 223 0.88 -17.73 -13.90
CA ILE A 223 1.91 -16.69 -13.96
C ILE A 223 1.33 -15.39 -14.54
N ALA A 224 0.49 -15.51 -15.58
CA ALA A 224 -0.22 -14.37 -16.16
C ALA A 224 -1.14 -13.69 -15.14
N ALA A 225 -1.88 -14.45 -14.32
CA ALA A 225 -2.75 -13.90 -13.29
C ALA A 225 -1.97 -13.13 -12.21
N ASP A 226 -0.80 -13.64 -11.79
CA ASP A 226 0.04 -12.93 -10.82
C ASP A 226 0.59 -11.62 -11.38
N PHE A 227 1.10 -11.63 -12.62
CA PHE A 227 1.57 -10.42 -13.29
C PHE A 227 0.43 -9.43 -13.55
N ALA A 228 -0.77 -9.92 -13.86
CA ALA A 228 -1.95 -9.08 -14.06
C ALA A 228 -2.51 -8.53 -12.74
N SER A 229 -2.20 -9.15 -11.60
CA SER A 229 -2.83 -8.82 -10.31
C SER A 229 -2.74 -7.34 -9.91
N PRO A 230 -1.60 -6.62 -10.07
CA PRO A 230 -1.53 -5.21 -9.71
C PRO A 230 -2.38 -4.35 -10.66
N ALA A 231 -2.46 -4.70 -11.94
CA ALA A 231 -3.23 -3.98 -12.94
C ALA A 231 -4.74 -4.16 -12.72
N ILE A 232 -5.19 -5.39 -12.48
CA ILE A 232 -6.60 -5.70 -12.18
C ILE A 232 -7.07 -5.03 -10.89
N VAL A 233 -6.27 -5.11 -9.82
CA VAL A 233 -6.58 -4.41 -8.56
C VAL A 233 -6.63 -2.89 -8.78
N SER A 234 -5.71 -2.34 -9.57
CA SER A 234 -5.69 -0.92 -9.91
C SER A 234 -6.92 -0.49 -10.70
N LEU A 235 -7.38 -1.30 -11.65
CA LEU A 235 -8.61 -1.06 -12.41
C LEU A 235 -9.82 -0.92 -11.46
N PHE A 236 -10.02 -1.87 -10.54
CA PHE A 236 -11.13 -1.82 -9.59
C PHE A 236 -10.96 -0.71 -8.54
N ALA A 237 -9.72 -0.40 -8.14
CA ALA A 237 -9.45 0.73 -7.26
C ALA A 237 -9.86 2.06 -7.92
N ILE A 238 -9.54 2.25 -9.20
CA ILE A 238 -9.91 3.43 -9.99
C ILE A 238 -11.43 3.46 -10.24
N ALA A 239 -12.04 2.34 -10.62
CA ALA A 239 -13.48 2.24 -10.87
C ALA A 239 -14.32 2.59 -9.62
N THR A 240 -13.80 2.30 -8.42
CA THR A 240 -14.47 2.65 -7.15
C THR A 240 -14.16 4.06 -6.64
N GLU A 241 -13.25 4.80 -7.28
CA GLU A 241 -12.83 6.13 -6.81
C GLU A 241 -13.93 7.21 -6.90
N PRO A 242 -14.78 7.28 -7.94
CA PRO A 242 -15.89 8.25 -7.98
C PRO A 242 -16.82 8.15 -6.76
N LEU A 243 -17.14 6.92 -6.33
CA LEU A 243 -17.96 6.68 -5.13
C LEU A 243 -17.25 7.15 -3.87
N ALA A 244 -15.94 6.92 -3.77
CA ALA A 244 -15.14 7.41 -2.66
C ALA A 244 -15.08 8.95 -2.62
N GLN A 245 -14.97 9.61 -3.78
CA GLN A 245 -14.99 11.07 -3.89
C GLN A 245 -16.33 11.67 -3.44
N ILE A 246 -17.46 11.03 -3.80
CA ILE A 246 -18.78 11.44 -3.30
C ILE A 246 -18.85 11.33 -1.78
N LYS A 247 -18.37 10.21 -1.20
CA LYS A 247 -18.33 10.02 0.25
C LYS A 247 -17.45 11.07 0.95
N ARG A 248 -16.27 11.39 0.39
CA ARG A 248 -15.37 12.44 0.89
C ARG A 248 -16.05 13.80 0.89
N LYS A 249 -16.68 14.20 -0.22
CA LYS A 249 -17.41 15.47 -0.32
C LYS A 249 -18.55 15.57 0.69
N ARG A 250 -19.33 14.50 0.86
CA ARG A 250 -20.41 14.43 1.87
C ARG A 250 -19.86 14.60 3.29
N MET A 251 -18.76 13.93 3.62
CA MET A 251 -18.12 14.04 4.93
C MET A 251 -17.60 15.46 5.20
N ILE A 252 -16.91 16.06 4.23
CA ILE A 252 -16.44 17.45 4.32
C ILE A 252 -17.62 18.41 4.49
N SER A 253 -18.70 18.23 3.74
CA SER A 253 -19.90 19.06 3.85
C SER A 253 -20.56 18.92 5.23
N ALA A 254 -20.65 17.70 5.77
CA ALA A 254 -21.18 17.45 7.10
C ALA A 254 -20.33 18.11 8.20
N ALA A 255 -19.00 18.02 8.09
CA ALA A 255 -18.08 18.68 9.00
C ALA A 255 -18.24 20.21 8.97
N LYS A 256 -18.30 20.82 7.78
CA LYS A 256 -18.59 22.26 7.63
C LYS A 256 -19.92 22.66 8.25
N GLY A 257 -20.96 21.86 8.04
CA GLY A 257 -22.27 22.07 8.66
C GLY A 257 -22.22 22.03 10.19
N LYS A 258 -21.41 21.13 10.76
CA LYS A 258 -21.21 21.01 12.21
C LYS A 258 -20.45 22.22 12.78
N ILE A 259 -19.37 22.64 12.12
CA ILE A 259 -18.59 23.84 12.50
C ILE A 259 -19.47 25.09 12.47
N LYS A 260 -20.28 25.29 11.42
CA LYS A 260 -21.18 26.46 11.32
C LYS A 260 -22.22 26.53 12.44
N LYS A 261 -22.65 25.37 12.96
CA LYS A 261 -23.61 25.29 14.08
C LYS A 261 -22.93 25.55 15.43
N HIS A 262 -21.63 25.32 15.54
CA HIS A 262 -20.87 25.48 16.77
C HIS A 262 -20.13 26.82 16.77
N LYS A 263 -20.69 27.84 17.41
CA LYS A 263 -20.11 29.18 17.46
C LYS A 263 -19.30 29.37 18.74
N GLY A 264 -18.30 30.24 18.70
CA GLY A 264 -17.58 30.73 19.89
C GLY A 264 -16.34 29.94 20.29
N PHE A 265 -16.07 28.79 19.68
CA PHE A 265 -14.82 28.05 19.89
C PHE A 265 -13.66 28.58 19.03
N LYS A 266 -12.43 28.34 19.48
CA LYS A 266 -11.19 28.72 18.79
C LYS A 266 -10.62 27.56 17.99
N VAL A 267 -10.14 27.84 16.78
CA VAL A 267 -9.45 26.87 15.94
C VAL A 267 -7.98 27.23 15.81
N ILE A 268 -7.11 26.28 16.16
CA ILE A 268 -5.67 26.39 16.00
C ILE A 268 -5.22 25.38 14.94
N ALA A 269 -4.70 25.86 13.82
CA ALA A 269 -4.18 25.01 12.75
C ALA A 269 -2.65 24.98 12.76
N ILE A 270 -2.06 23.81 12.57
CA ILE A 270 -0.61 23.59 12.63
C ILE A 270 -0.15 22.90 11.36
N THR A 271 0.84 23.47 10.66
CA THR A 271 1.50 22.83 9.52
C THR A 271 3.00 23.04 9.52
N GLY A 272 3.67 22.36 8.59
CA GLY A 272 5.12 22.38 8.41
C GLY A 272 5.62 21.06 7.80
N SER A 273 6.91 20.99 7.48
CA SER A 273 7.60 19.75 7.12
C SER A 273 7.85 18.90 8.37
N TYR A 274 8.29 19.51 9.47
CA TYR A 274 8.67 18.81 10.71
C TYR A 274 8.00 19.43 11.94
N GLY A 275 7.94 18.72 13.07
CA GLY A 275 7.47 19.27 14.35
C GLY A 275 5.95 19.46 14.52
N LYS A 276 5.15 19.21 13.48
CA LYS A 276 3.68 19.37 13.50
C LYS A 276 3.00 18.61 14.64
N THR A 277 3.19 17.29 14.69
CA THR A 277 2.56 16.41 15.66
C THR A 277 3.03 16.76 17.07
N THR A 278 4.33 16.91 17.29
CA THR A 278 4.89 17.29 18.59
C THR A 278 4.34 18.63 19.09
N THR A 279 4.28 19.65 18.23
CA THR A 279 3.70 20.96 18.58
C THR A 279 2.23 20.83 18.98
N LYS A 280 1.44 20.04 18.24
CA LYS A 280 0.04 19.75 18.57
C LYS A 280 -0.11 19.06 19.93
N GLU A 281 0.70 18.04 20.22
CA GLU A 281 0.65 17.33 21.49
C GLU A 281 1.02 18.24 22.66
N ILE A 282 2.10 19.01 22.53
CA ILE A 282 2.53 19.97 23.56
C ILE A 282 1.45 21.02 23.79
N LEU A 283 0.92 21.63 22.72
CA LEU A 283 -0.13 22.64 22.83
C LEU A 283 -1.37 22.10 23.54
N PHE A 284 -1.80 20.89 23.19
CA PHE A 284 -2.92 20.25 23.86
C PHE A 284 -2.66 20.06 25.36
N GLU A 285 -1.48 19.56 25.72
CA GLU A 285 -1.10 19.35 27.11
C GLU A 285 -1.06 20.66 27.90
N LEU A 286 -0.64 21.76 27.28
CA LEU A 286 -0.58 23.08 27.92
C LEU A 286 -1.97 23.70 28.22
N ILE A 287 -3.01 23.33 27.48
CA ILE A 287 -4.31 24.04 27.54
C ILE A 287 -5.46 23.17 28.02
N LYS A 288 -5.32 21.84 28.04
CA LYS A 288 -6.41 20.89 28.34
C LYS A 288 -7.07 21.08 29.71
N ASP A 289 -6.34 21.60 30.70
CA ASP A 289 -6.86 21.79 32.06
C ASP A 289 -7.72 23.05 32.18
N ASN A 290 -7.52 24.02 31.28
CA ASN A 290 -8.22 25.30 31.29
C ASN A 290 -9.34 25.38 30.23
N PHE A 291 -9.26 24.56 29.18
CA PHE A 291 -10.19 24.59 28.06
C PHE A 291 -10.60 23.19 27.62
N LYS A 292 -11.89 23.00 27.34
CA LYS A 292 -12.42 21.80 26.69
C LYS A 292 -11.90 21.71 25.26
N THR A 293 -10.80 20.97 25.11
CA THR A 293 -10.01 20.96 23.89
C THR A 293 -10.17 19.65 23.13
N VAL A 294 -10.37 19.75 21.82
CA VAL A 294 -10.33 18.63 20.87
C VAL A 294 -9.11 18.80 19.97
N ARG A 295 -8.49 17.69 19.56
CA ARG A 295 -7.38 17.72 18.60
C ARG A 295 -7.46 16.59 17.59
N THR A 296 -6.85 16.78 16.43
CA THR A 296 -6.69 15.70 15.44
C THR A 296 -5.82 14.59 16.00
N ARG A 297 -6.35 13.36 16.04
CA ARG A 297 -5.62 12.16 16.48
C ARG A 297 -4.61 11.72 15.44
N GLU A 298 -3.52 11.10 15.90
CA GLU A 298 -2.53 10.41 15.05
C GLU A 298 -2.19 11.21 13.77
N ASN A 299 -2.37 10.58 12.60
CA ASN A 299 -2.09 11.11 11.27
C ASN A 299 -3.36 11.59 10.54
N PHE A 300 -4.44 11.93 11.26
CA PHE A 300 -5.68 12.46 10.66
C PHE A 300 -5.51 13.94 10.25
N ASN A 301 -4.54 14.19 9.36
CA ASN A 301 -4.10 15.52 8.97
C ASN A 301 -4.45 15.89 7.51
N SER A 302 -5.11 15.00 6.77
CA SER A 302 -5.70 15.29 5.46
C SER A 302 -7.08 15.97 5.59
N PRO A 303 -7.61 16.63 4.55
CA PRO A 303 -8.93 17.28 4.63
C PRO A 303 -10.07 16.34 5.07
N VAL A 304 -9.99 15.07 4.67
CA VAL A 304 -10.96 14.03 5.07
C VAL A 304 -10.73 13.63 6.52
N GLY A 305 -9.48 13.49 6.95
CA GLY A 305 -9.16 13.20 8.35
C GLY A 305 -9.61 14.30 9.31
N VAL A 306 -9.36 15.56 8.94
CA VAL A 306 -9.86 16.74 9.65
C VAL A 306 -11.39 16.73 9.72
N ALA A 307 -12.08 16.50 8.60
CA ALA A 307 -13.53 16.41 8.58
C ALA A 307 -14.06 15.30 9.51
N GLN A 308 -13.40 14.15 9.54
CA GLN A 308 -13.76 13.04 10.42
C GLN A 308 -13.59 13.39 11.89
N GLU A 309 -12.49 14.05 12.27
CA GLU A 309 -12.24 14.48 13.65
C GLU A 309 -13.22 15.57 14.10
N VAL A 310 -13.65 16.46 13.22
CA VAL A 310 -14.75 17.40 13.50
C VAL A 310 -16.06 16.65 13.79
N ILE A 311 -16.42 15.70 12.94
CA ILE A 311 -17.68 14.95 13.07
C ILE A 311 -17.69 14.12 14.36
N ARG A 312 -16.57 13.49 14.72
CA ARG A 312 -16.46 12.65 15.93
C ARG A 312 -16.24 13.46 17.21
N GLY A 313 -15.32 14.41 17.18
CA GLY A 313 -14.76 15.03 18.38
C GLY A 313 -15.50 16.27 18.83
N LEU A 314 -16.04 17.07 17.91
CA LEU A 314 -16.64 18.36 18.26
C LEU A 314 -17.93 18.15 19.09
N SER A 315 -17.99 18.74 20.28
CA SER A 315 -19.16 18.78 21.15
C SER A 315 -19.61 20.23 21.38
N PRO A 316 -20.85 20.48 21.84
CA PRO A 316 -21.32 21.83 22.21
C PRO A 316 -20.49 22.52 23.30
N GLU A 317 -19.66 21.77 24.01
CA GLU A 317 -18.82 22.26 25.08
C GLU A 317 -17.38 22.49 24.62
N THR A 318 -17.04 22.16 23.37
CA THR A 318 -15.68 22.34 22.85
C THR A 318 -15.37 23.82 22.74
N GLU A 319 -14.28 24.24 23.38
CA GLU A 319 -13.79 25.62 23.42
C GLU A 319 -12.61 25.82 22.47
N VAL A 320 -11.77 24.79 22.30
CA VAL A 320 -10.60 24.85 21.42
C VAL A 320 -10.52 23.59 20.55
N PHE A 321 -10.24 23.77 19.26
CA PHE A 321 -9.97 22.70 18.31
C PHE A 321 -8.57 22.86 17.71
N ILE A 322 -7.67 21.92 17.97
CA ILE A 322 -6.30 21.90 17.43
C ILE A 322 -6.23 20.94 16.24
N ALA A 323 -5.92 21.47 15.06
CA ALA A 323 -5.84 20.72 13.82
C ALA A 323 -4.43 20.66 13.28
N GLU A 324 -3.86 19.45 13.21
CA GLU A 324 -2.68 19.19 12.39
C GLU A 324 -3.09 19.09 10.92
N MET A 325 -2.40 19.82 10.05
CA MET A 325 -2.66 19.84 8.61
C MET A 325 -1.43 19.39 7.82
N GLY A 326 -1.57 18.25 7.15
CA GLY A 326 -0.62 17.69 6.22
C GLY A 326 -0.97 18.04 4.78
N ALA A 327 0.03 18.06 3.91
CA ALA A 327 -0.16 18.17 2.47
C ALA A 327 0.96 17.46 1.73
N TYR A 328 0.59 16.88 0.60
CA TYR A 328 1.44 16.25 -0.42
C TYR A 328 1.37 16.99 -1.75
N LYS A 329 0.38 17.88 -1.92
CA LYS A 329 0.28 18.79 -3.06
C LYS A 329 -0.37 20.12 -2.65
N LYS A 330 -0.22 21.12 -3.51
CA LYS A 330 -0.94 22.39 -3.42
C LYS A 330 -2.47 22.15 -3.36
N GLY A 331 -3.16 22.92 -2.52
CA GLY A 331 -4.60 22.95 -2.33
C GLY A 331 -5.12 22.10 -1.18
N GLU A 332 -4.31 21.18 -0.63
CA GLU A 332 -4.76 20.31 0.47
C GLU A 332 -4.86 21.04 1.80
N ILE A 333 -3.93 21.95 2.11
CA ILE A 333 -4.03 22.77 3.33
C ILE A 333 -5.19 23.75 3.18
N ALA A 334 -5.33 24.40 2.02
CA ALA A 334 -6.49 25.24 1.73
C ALA A 334 -7.82 24.48 1.87
N ALA A 335 -7.88 23.21 1.49
CA ALA A 335 -9.08 22.39 1.65
C ALA A 335 -9.41 22.14 3.13
N SER A 336 -8.40 21.87 3.97
CA SER A 336 -8.57 21.69 5.42
C SER A 336 -8.95 23.01 6.13
N THR A 337 -8.31 24.12 5.79
CA THR A 337 -8.64 25.43 6.38
C THR A 337 -10.02 25.92 5.97
N LYS A 338 -10.49 25.62 4.77
CA LYS A 338 -11.89 25.88 4.35
C LYS A 338 -12.94 25.07 5.11
N ILE A 339 -12.54 24.07 5.91
CA ILE A 339 -13.44 23.34 6.82
C ILE A 339 -13.49 24.01 8.18
N LEU A 340 -12.33 24.38 8.71
CA LEU A 340 -12.19 24.81 10.11
C LEU A 340 -12.14 26.32 10.31
N GLU A 341 -11.72 27.09 9.30
CA GLU A 341 -11.55 28.55 9.37
C GLU A 341 -10.70 28.98 10.58
N PRO A 342 -9.36 28.76 10.54
CA PRO A 342 -8.50 28.93 11.72
C PRO A 342 -8.49 30.36 12.26
N ASP A 343 -8.43 30.48 13.60
CA ASP A 343 -8.20 31.72 14.32
C ASP A 343 -6.69 31.93 14.59
N ILE A 344 -5.97 30.82 14.73
CA ILE A 344 -4.51 30.78 14.91
C ILE A 344 -3.94 29.79 13.90
N SER A 345 -2.86 30.15 13.22
CA SER A 345 -2.15 29.28 12.29
C SER A 345 -0.65 29.27 12.58
N ILE A 346 -0.10 28.08 12.77
CA ILE A 346 1.30 27.86 13.13
C ILE A 346 2.02 27.18 11.96
N VAL A 347 3.15 27.75 11.55
CA VAL A 347 4.08 27.13 10.59
C VAL A 347 5.37 26.76 11.31
N THR A 348 5.57 25.46 11.53
CA THR A 348 6.63 24.96 12.42
C THR A 348 8.03 25.01 11.80
N SER A 349 8.19 24.53 10.57
CA SER A 349 9.46 24.52 9.84
C SER A 349 9.20 24.08 8.40
N ILE A 350 9.93 24.62 7.43
CA ILE A 350 9.93 24.14 6.05
C ILE A 350 11.27 23.49 5.70
N GLY A 351 11.18 22.37 5.00
CA GLY A 351 12.30 21.64 4.43
C GLY A 351 11.83 20.66 3.35
N PRO A 352 12.75 19.90 2.72
CA PRO A 352 12.52 19.09 1.52
C PRO A 352 11.70 17.80 1.76
N GLN A 353 10.66 17.87 2.59
CA GLN A 353 9.73 16.77 2.83
C GLN A 353 8.79 16.59 1.64
N HIS A 354 8.66 15.36 1.14
CA HIS A 354 7.80 15.02 0.00
C HIS A 354 8.13 15.81 -1.28
N ILE A 355 9.39 16.21 -1.46
CA ILE A 355 9.81 17.00 -2.63
C ILE A 355 9.50 16.30 -3.95
N SER A 356 9.49 14.97 -4.00
CA SER A 356 9.09 14.18 -5.17
C SER A 356 7.64 14.41 -5.61
N LEU A 357 6.75 14.71 -4.66
CA LEU A 357 5.33 14.98 -4.90
C LEU A 357 5.08 16.45 -5.19
N PHE A 358 5.81 17.34 -4.53
CA PHE A 358 5.70 18.79 -4.73
C PHE A 358 6.48 19.30 -5.94
N GLY A 359 7.48 18.57 -6.43
CA GLY A 359 8.38 18.95 -7.52
C GLY A 359 9.50 19.93 -7.11
N SER A 360 9.24 20.86 -6.19
CA SER A 360 10.24 21.83 -5.72
C SER A 360 9.99 22.27 -4.28
N LEU A 361 11.03 22.80 -3.63
CA LEU A 361 10.92 23.39 -2.29
C LEU A 361 10.00 24.63 -2.27
N GLU A 362 10.04 25.45 -3.32
CA GLU A 362 9.15 26.60 -3.49
C GLU A 362 7.67 26.18 -3.55
N ASN A 363 7.37 25.03 -4.17
CA ASN A 363 6.01 24.49 -4.16
C ASN A 363 5.59 24.02 -2.76
N ILE A 364 6.52 23.51 -1.94
CA ILE A 364 6.26 23.20 -0.54
C ILE A 364 5.94 24.48 0.22
N VAL A 365 6.76 25.52 0.10
CA VAL A 365 6.54 26.83 0.74
C VAL A 365 5.15 27.35 0.41
N ARG A 366 4.80 27.45 -0.88
CA ARG A 366 3.49 27.93 -1.35
C ARG A 366 2.34 27.08 -0.82
N ALA A 367 2.48 25.75 -0.82
CA ALA A 367 1.44 24.87 -0.31
C ALA A 367 1.25 25.01 1.20
N LYS A 368 2.33 25.21 1.98
CA LYS A 368 2.23 25.44 3.42
C LYS A 368 1.68 26.82 3.75
N TYR A 369 1.98 27.83 2.93
CA TYR A 369 1.48 29.20 3.09
C TYR A 369 -0.05 29.31 2.98
N GLU A 370 -0.72 28.36 2.32
CA GLU A 370 -2.19 28.25 2.26
C GLU A 370 -2.86 28.29 3.64
N ILE A 371 -2.15 27.87 4.70
CA ILE A 371 -2.67 27.94 6.07
C ILE A 371 -2.87 29.40 6.52
N ILE A 372 -1.98 30.30 6.11
CA ILE A 372 -1.98 31.72 6.43
C ILE A 372 -2.93 32.48 5.49
N GLU A 373 -2.97 32.13 4.21
CA GLU A 373 -3.92 32.73 3.25
C GLU A 373 -5.37 32.58 3.71
N ASN A 374 -5.70 31.45 4.35
CA ASN A 374 -7.04 31.14 4.86
C ASN A 374 -7.21 31.42 6.36
N LEU A 375 -6.24 32.08 7.00
CA LEU A 375 -6.38 32.58 8.37
C LEU A 375 -7.43 33.70 8.42
N LYS A 376 -8.35 33.61 9.39
CA LYS A 376 -9.40 34.62 9.61
C LYS A 376 -8.80 36.03 9.76
N LYS A 377 -9.59 37.05 9.37
CA LYS A 377 -9.24 38.45 9.64
C LYS A 377 -9.10 38.67 11.16
N GLY A 378 -8.03 39.32 11.57
CA GLY A 378 -7.64 39.52 12.96
C GLY A 378 -6.99 38.30 13.63
N GLY A 379 -6.88 37.16 12.93
CA GLY A 379 -6.24 35.95 13.41
C GLY A 379 -4.72 36.09 13.56
N LEU A 380 -4.09 35.12 14.23
CA LEU A 380 -2.66 35.10 14.51
C LEU A 380 -1.91 34.08 13.66
N ALA A 381 -0.92 34.58 12.92
CA ALA A 381 0.06 33.77 12.20
C ALA A 381 1.33 33.63 13.05
N ILE A 382 1.75 32.39 13.31
CA ILE A 382 2.94 32.06 14.12
C ILE A 382 3.98 31.40 13.23
N PHE A 383 5.20 31.95 13.23
CA PHE A 383 6.31 31.47 12.41
C PHE A 383 7.56 31.14 13.22
N ASN A 384 8.28 30.11 12.76
CA ASN A 384 9.62 29.81 13.25
C ASN A 384 10.66 30.75 12.66
N ALA A 385 11.29 31.60 13.47
CA ALA A 385 12.31 32.52 13.00
C ALA A 385 13.68 31.85 12.76
N ASN A 386 13.92 30.63 13.26
CA ASN A 386 15.13 29.86 12.92
C ASN A 386 15.07 29.24 11.51
N ASN A 387 13.94 29.32 10.81
CA ASN A 387 13.78 28.75 9.47
C ASN A 387 13.59 29.86 8.43
N GLU A 388 14.56 30.03 7.53
CA GLU A 388 14.57 31.10 6.53
C GLU A 388 13.30 31.16 5.67
N TYR A 389 12.70 30.00 5.35
CA TYR A 389 11.48 29.93 4.56
C TYR A 389 10.26 30.40 5.35
N CYS A 390 10.20 30.09 6.65
CA CYS A 390 9.17 30.64 7.54
C CYS A 390 9.29 32.16 7.66
N VAL A 391 10.51 32.68 7.77
CA VAL A 391 10.77 34.13 7.77
C VAL A 391 10.32 34.77 6.45
N ARG A 392 10.66 34.17 5.31
CA ARG A 392 10.20 34.63 3.99
C ARG A 392 8.67 34.65 3.88
N MET A 393 8.00 33.56 4.28
CA MET A 393 6.53 33.52 4.28
C MET A 393 5.92 34.61 5.17
N ALA A 394 6.57 34.94 6.28
CA ALA A 394 6.09 35.97 7.19
C ALA A 394 6.16 37.39 6.59
N ALA A 395 7.05 37.62 5.61
CA ALA A 395 7.10 38.88 4.86
C ALA A 395 5.91 39.05 3.91
N ASP A 396 5.30 37.95 3.45
CA ASP A 396 4.15 37.97 2.54
C ASP A 396 2.80 38.15 3.27
N VAL A 397 2.81 38.25 4.61
CA VAL A 397 1.60 38.37 5.41
C VAL A 397 1.08 39.79 5.36
N ASP A 398 -0.19 39.94 4.95
CA ASP A 398 -0.94 41.19 5.10
C ASP A 398 -1.19 41.50 6.59
N THR A 399 -0.31 42.32 7.17
CA THR A 399 -0.31 42.72 8.59
C THR A 399 -1.48 43.62 8.97
N ASP A 400 -2.12 44.28 8.01
CA ASP A 400 -3.33 45.09 8.25
C ASP A 400 -4.53 44.18 8.55
N LYS A 401 -4.49 42.94 8.04
CA LYS A 401 -5.55 41.94 8.22
C LYS A 401 -5.25 40.92 9.29
N ARG A 402 -3.98 40.68 9.64
CA ARG A 402 -3.57 39.54 10.48
C ARG A 402 -2.45 39.92 11.43
N LYS A 403 -2.49 39.37 12.65
CA LYS A 403 -1.42 39.51 13.64
C LYS A 403 -0.31 38.51 13.33
N THR A 404 0.93 38.88 13.60
CA THR A 404 2.09 38.00 13.45
C THR A 404 2.83 37.83 14.76
N MET A 405 3.31 36.61 15.01
CA MET A 405 4.20 36.29 16.12
C MET A 405 5.28 35.32 15.63
N TYR A 406 6.46 35.46 16.22
CA TYR A 406 7.63 34.68 15.86
C TYR A 406 8.16 33.99 17.09
N TYR A 407 8.76 32.82 16.91
CA TYR A 407 9.52 32.17 17.97
C TYR A 407 10.91 31.78 17.49
N VAL A 408 11.88 31.80 18.40
CA VAL A 408 13.28 31.57 18.08
C VAL A 408 14.01 30.86 19.23
N ILE A 409 14.83 29.88 18.85
CA ILE A 409 15.88 29.27 19.67
C ILE A 409 17.22 29.74 19.11
N ASP A 410 17.56 31.00 19.32
CA ASP A 410 18.93 31.49 19.13
C ASP A 410 19.00 32.93 19.62
N GLU A 411 20.09 33.28 20.31
CA GLU A 411 20.40 34.67 20.65
C GLU A 411 21.04 35.41 19.46
N GLN A 412 21.54 34.69 18.45
CA GLN A 412 22.16 35.29 17.26
C GLN A 412 21.14 35.74 16.20
N ILE A 413 19.94 35.16 16.18
CA ILE A 413 18.83 35.54 15.29
C ILE A 413 17.88 36.46 16.07
N GLY A 414 18.20 37.75 16.06
CA GLY A 414 17.45 38.78 16.78
C GLY A 414 18.03 39.03 18.17
N ASN A 415 18.55 40.25 18.37
CA ASN A 415 19.23 40.63 19.61
C ASN A 415 18.25 40.52 20.82
N PRO A 416 18.48 39.60 21.79
CA PRO A 416 17.60 39.39 22.95
C PRO A 416 17.58 40.57 23.93
N GLU A 417 18.55 41.49 23.82
CA GLU A 417 18.63 42.71 24.63
C GLU A 417 17.82 43.87 24.03
N ASN A 418 17.40 43.74 22.77
CA ASN A 418 16.50 44.70 22.18
C ASN A 418 15.08 44.28 22.53
N SER A 419 14.58 44.75 23.67
CA SER A 419 13.19 44.58 24.14
C SER A 419 12.12 45.08 23.15
N ASN A 420 12.55 45.78 22.10
CA ASN A 420 11.76 46.23 20.95
C ASN A 420 12.00 45.42 19.67
N ALA A 421 12.69 44.26 19.74
CA ALA A 421 12.92 43.36 18.61
C ALA A 421 11.57 42.90 18.04
N SER A 422 11.16 43.61 17.01
CA SER A 422 10.03 43.25 16.19
C SER A 422 10.49 42.09 15.30
N GLY A 423 9.59 41.14 15.03
CA GLY A 423 9.77 40.16 13.97
C GLY A 423 10.25 40.82 12.67
N PRO A 424 10.81 40.05 11.70
CA PRO A 424 11.14 40.55 10.37
C PRO A 424 10.05 41.44 9.72
N SER A 425 8.78 41.26 10.14
CA SER A 425 7.62 42.06 9.73
C SER A 425 6.88 42.77 10.90
N GLY A 426 7.55 43.16 11.99
CA GLY A 426 6.92 43.95 13.06
C GLY A 426 6.16 43.17 14.16
N GLY A 427 6.13 41.84 14.10
CA GLY A 427 5.37 41.00 15.06
C GLY A 427 6.06 40.77 16.42
N ASN A 428 5.32 40.27 17.41
CA ASN A 428 5.91 39.93 18.71
C ASN A 428 6.87 38.74 18.57
N MET A 429 8.01 38.77 19.28
CA MET A 429 8.96 37.65 19.33
C MET A 429 8.93 36.93 20.68
N LEU A 430 9.04 35.60 20.64
CA LEU A 430 9.15 34.70 21.77
C LEU A 430 10.52 33.98 21.71
N PHE A 431 11.32 34.10 22.76
CA PHE A 431 12.68 33.55 22.79
C PHE A 431 12.80 32.46 23.85
N ALA A 432 13.64 31.45 23.58
CA ALA A 432 14.29 30.66 24.61
C ALA A 432 15.76 31.08 24.69
N VAL A 433 16.19 31.56 25.86
CA VAL A 433 17.56 32.02 26.12
C VAL A 433 18.17 31.24 27.29
N ASN A 434 19.48 31.34 27.49
CA ASN A 434 20.18 30.63 28.58
C ASN A 434 19.92 29.11 28.61
N ILE A 435 19.84 28.47 27.44
CA ILE A 435 19.46 27.05 27.34
C ILE A 435 20.58 26.16 27.90
N LYS A 436 20.23 25.34 28.89
CA LYS A 436 21.13 24.38 29.54
C LYS A 436 20.48 23.00 29.52
N GLU A 437 21.20 22.02 28.97
CA GLU A 437 20.81 20.62 29.06
C GLU A 437 21.03 20.10 30.48
N VAL A 438 20.06 19.32 30.97
CA VAL A 438 20.09 18.64 32.27
C VAL A 438 19.68 17.18 32.07
N LYS A 439 19.93 16.33 33.08
CA LYS A 439 19.78 14.86 32.98
C LYS A 439 18.47 14.37 32.34
N ASP A 440 17.35 15.06 32.60
CA ASP A 440 16.01 14.67 32.13
C ASP A 440 15.37 15.69 31.16
N GLY A 441 16.13 16.65 30.60
CA GLY A 441 15.58 17.65 29.69
C GLY A 441 16.39 18.96 29.61
N PHE A 442 15.70 20.10 29.57
CA PHE A 442 16.34 21.43 29.44
C PHE A 442 15.82 22.42 30.49
N LYS A 443 16.71 23.28 30.96
CA LYS A 443 16.38 24.51 31.71
C LYS A 443 16.73 25.71 30.84
N PHE A 444 15.83 26.67 30.73
CA PHE A 444 16.04 27.89 29.95
C PHE A 444 15.10 29.00 30.41
N ASP A 445 15.35 30.23 30.01
CA ASP A 445 14.45 31.35 30.26
C ASP A 445 13.61 31.63 29.01
N LEU A 446 12.29 31.60 29.15
CA LEU A 446 11.36 31.97 28.09
C LEU A 446 11.10 33.47 28.19
N LYS A 447 11.47 34.23 27.15
CA LYS A 447 11.29 35.69 27.10
C LYS A 447 10.19 36.07 26.13
N LEU A 448 9.24 36.88 26.59
CA LEU A 448 8.19 37.49 25.78
C LEU A 448 8.08 38.97 26.15
N LYS A 449 8.41 39.85 25.19
CA LYS A 449 8.54 41.30 25.43
C LYS A 449 9.50 41.53 26.63
N ASN A 450 9.06 42.27 27.65
CA ASN A 450 9.85 42.58 28.85
C ASN A 450 9.72 41.55 29.98
N LYS A 451 9.08 40.40 29.74
CA LYS A 451 8.87 39.37 30.76
C LYS A 451 9.77 38.17 30.48
N SER A 452 10.34 37.61 31.55
CA SER A 452 11.17 36.41 31.52
C SER A 452 10.59 35.36 32.45
N TYR A 453 10.49 34.12 31.98
CA TYR A 453 9.89 33.00 32.68
C TYR A 453 10.89 31.85 32.77
N PRO A 454 11.43 31.54 33.96
CA PRO A 454 12.32 30.39 34.12
C PRO A 454 11.54 29.11 33.84
N THR A 455 12.02 28.31 32.89
CA THR A 455 11.30 27.16 32.34
C THR A 455 12.13 25.90 32.48
N TYR A 456 11.48 24.83 32.93
CA TYR A 456 12.03 23.48 32.91
C TYR A 456 11.20 22.60 31.98
N PHE A 457 11.83 22.02 30.97
CA PHE A 457 11.18 21.23 29.94
C PHE A 457 11.76 19.82 29.90
N LYS A 458 10.94 18.85 30.35
CA LYS A 458 11.33 17.44 30.54
C LYS A 458 11.18 16.60 29.26
N ILE A 459 11.69 17.10 28.14
CA ILE A 459 11.73 16.37 26.86
C ILE A 459 13.10 16.58 26.22
N ALA A 460 13.72 15.50 25.78
CA ALA A 460 15.03 15.52 25.12
C ALA A 460 14.98 16.12 23.70
N GLY A 461 16.12 16.61 23.23
CA GLY A 461 16.28 17.21 21.90
C GLY A 461 15.94 18.70 21.84
N ILE A 462 16.93 19.52 21.49
CA ILE A 462 16.80 20.99 21.40
C ILE A 462 15.67 21.44 20.46
N HIS A 463 15.41 20.69 19.39
CA HIS A 463 14.31 20.97 18.45
C HIS A 463 12.92 20.92 19.13
N ASN A 464 12.77 20.20 20.24
CA ASN A 464 11.52 20.16 20.99
C ASN A 464 11.27 21.43 21.82
N ILE A 465 12.32 22.19 22.16
CA ILE A 465 12.15 23.56 22.67
C ILE A 465 11.42 24.40 21.60
N SER A 466 11.66 24.17 20.32
CA SER A 466 11.11 24.95 19.21
C SER A 466 9.61 24.68 19.10
N ASN A 467 9.26 23.40 19.19
CA ASN A 467 7.87 22.94 19.22
C ASN A 467 7.13 23.48 20.47
N LEU A 468 7.81 23.55 21.61
CA LEU A 468 7.25 24.16 22.82
C LEU A 468 7.01 25.66 22.65
N LEU A 469 7.98 26.42 22.12
CA LEU A 469 7.79 27.85 21.87
C LEU A 469 6.64 28.11 20.89
N ALA A 470 6.53 27.31 19.83
CA ALA A 470 5.41 27.37 18.90
C ALA A 470 4.06 27.17 19.60
N ALA A 471 3.98 26.20 20.52
CA ALA A 471 2.80 25.94 21.32
C ALA A 471 2.49 27.09 22.29
N VAL A 472 3.48 27.60 23.02
CA VAL A 472 3.31 28.74 23.95
C VAL A 472 2.89 30.01 23.21
N ALA A 473 3.43 30.26 22.01
CA ALA A 473 2.99 31.40 21.19
C ALA A 473 1.48 31.36 20.89
N ALA A 474 0.93 30.16 20.68
CA ALA A 474 -0.49 29.98 20.38
C ALA A 474 -1.41 30.22 21.59
N THR A 475 -0.92 30.08 22.82
CA THR A 475 -1.73 30.34 24.02
C THR A 475 -1.98 31.83 24.27
N SER A 476 -1.24 32.73 23.61
CA SER A 476 -1.38 34.19 23.78
C SER A 476 -2.75 34.77 23.36
N LEU A 477 -3.57 34.00 22.64
CA LEU A 477 -4.90 34.39 22.18
C LEU A 477 -6.04 33.56 22.78
N LEU A 478 -5.71 32.60 23.64
CA LEU A 478 -6.66 31.82 24.44
C LEU A 478 -6.82 32.52 25.79
#